data_AF-G2E429-F1
#
_entry.id   AF-G2E429-F1
#
_cell.length_a   1.000
_cell.length_b   1.000
_cell.length_c   1.000
_cell.angle_alpha   90.00
_cell.angle_beta   90.00
_cell.angle_gamma   90.00
#
_symmetry.space_group_name_H-M   'P 1'
#
loop_
_entity.id
_entity.type
_entity.pdbx_description
1 polymer ?
#
loop_
_entity_poly.entity_id
_entity_poly.type
_entity_poly.pdbx_seq_one_letter_code
_entity_poly.pdbx_strand_id
1 'polypeptide(L)' 'MSSKTGVLHISNETIIQLQALSLPGESLDSVIQRAVLALQTLEGTSRQEAMVQRMNELESRIQQLEHRYETCQETE' A
#
# COMPACT_ATOMS: atom_id res chain seq x y z
N MET A 1 23.50 -8.54 3.73
CA MET A 1 22.57 -7.61 3.06
C MET A 1 23.35 -6.38 2.63
N SER A 2 23.21 -5.93 1.39
CA SER A 2 24.00 -4.80 0.86
C SER A 2 23.36 -3.49 1.30
N SER A 3 23.98 -2.77 2.25
CA SER A 3 23.52 -1.44 2.65
C SER A 3 23.90 -0.42 1.57
N LYS A 4 22.91 0.22 0.93
CA LYS A 4 23.14 1.38 0.07
C LYS A 4 23.02 2.64 0.91
N THR A 5 24.10 3.41 0.98
CA THR A 5 24.11 4.71 1.68
C THR A 5 23.80 5.82 0.67
N GLY A 6 22.83 6.67 1.00
CA GLY A 6 22.50 7.89 0.26
C GLY A 6 22.62 9.10 1.18
N VAL A 7 22.93 10.27 0.61
CA VAL A 7 22.95 11.53 1.34
C VAL A 7 21.67 12.30 1.01
N LEU A 8 20.94 12.71 2.05
CA LEU A 8 19.72 13.50 1.94
C LEU A 8 19.95 14.87 2.58
N HIS A 9 19.62 15.94 1.86
CA HIS A 9 19.62 17.29 2.41
C HIS A 9 18.22 17.64 2.89
N ILE A 10 18.06 17.83 4.20
CA ILE A 10 16.81 18.26 4.84
C ILE A 10 17.09 19.47 5.73
N SER A 11 16.04 20.26 6.00
CA SER A 11 16.16 21.42 6.87
C SER A 11 16.37 20.98 8.34
N ASN A 12 17.02 21.85 9.12
CA ASN A 12 17.21 21.63 10.55
C ASN A 12 15.86 21.54 11.29
N GLU A 13 14.85 22.28 10.83
CA GLU A 13 13.50 22.21 11.40
C GLU A 13 12.91 20.80 11.26
N THR A 14 13.03 20.19 10.08
CA THR A 14 12.55 18.82 9.86
C THR A 14 13.31 17.81 10.73
N ILE A 15 14.62 17.99 10.93
CA ILE A 15 15.40 17.14 11.85
C ILE A 15 14.87 17.24 13.28
N ILE A 16 14.60 18.45 13.77
CA ILE A 16 14.05 18.69 15.11
C ILE A 16 12.67 18.03 15.25
N GLN A 17 11.81 18.18 14.25
CA GLN A 17 10.49 17.53 14.25
C GLN A 17 10.60 16.01 14.28
N LEU A 18 11.51 15.42 13.50
CA LEU A 18 11.75 13.96 13.53
C LEU A 18 12.29 13.48 14.89
N GLN A 19 13.17 14.26 15.52
CA GLN A 19 13.66 13.97 16.87
C GLN A 19 12.53 14.03 17.91
N ALA A 20 11.59 14.96 17.77
CA ALA A 20 10.43 15.04 18.65
C ALA A 20 9.48 13.83 18.53
N LEU A 21 9.50 13.13 17.39
CA LEU A 21 8.74 11.89 17.15
C LEU A 21 9.46 10.62 17.64
N SER A 22 10.70 10.76 18.11
CA SER A 22 11.52 9.64 18.59
C SER A 22 11.10 9.23 20.00
N LEU A 23 11.07 7.91 20.27
CA LEU A 23 10.90 7.40 21.62
C LEU A 23 12.17 7.65 22.47
N PRO A 24 12.08 7.66 23.82
CA PRO A 24 13.26 7.79 24.67
C PRO A 24 14.32 6.72 24.35
N GLY A 25 15.53 7.16 23.96
CA GLY A 25 16.62 6.27 23.57
C GLY A 25 16.55 5.74 22.13
N GLU A 26 15.55 6.14 21.33
CA GLU A 26 15.44 5.79 19.91
C GLU A 26 16.38 6.68 19.07
N SER A 27 17.09 6.06 18.12
CA SER A 27 17.93 6.78 17.17
C SER A 27 17.08 7.32 16.01
N LEU A 28 17.53 8.43 15.40
CA LEU A 28 16.89 8.98 14.21
C LEU A 28 16.85 7.98 13.05
N ASP A 29 17.86 7.11 12.93
CA ASP A 29 17.90 6.03 11.93
C ASP A 29 16.74 5.05 12.13
N SER A 30 16.45 4.65 13.37
CA SER A 30 15.29 3.78 13.69
C SER A 30 13.96 4.43 13.30
N VAL A 31 13.81 5.73 13.59
CA VAL A 31 12.59 6.48 13.21
C VAL A 31 12.41 6.52 11.70
N ILE A 32 13.50 6.78 10.95
CA ILE A 32 13.47 6.81 9.49
C ILE A 32 13.14 5.41 8.94
N GLN A 33 13.76 4.34 9.46
CA GLN A 33 13.46 2.97 9.05
C GLN A 33 11.99 2.61 9.28
N ARG A 34 11.44 2.98 10.44
CA ARG A 34 10.02 2.75 10.77
C ARG A 34 9.09 3.52 9.83
N ALA A 35 9.42 4.77 9.50
CA ALA A 35 8.66 5.56 8.53
C ALA A 35 8.70 4.93 7.12
N VAL A 36 9.87 4.46 6.68
CA VAL A 36 10.02 3.78 5.38
C VAL A 36 9.20 2.49 5.35
N LEU A 37 9.25 1.67 6.40
CA LEU A 37 8.42 0.47 6.50
C LEU A 37 6.93 0.79 6.43
N ALA A 38 6.48 1.82 7.14
CA ALA A 38 5.08 2.24 7.10
C ALA A 38 4.64 2.72 5.70
N LEU A 39 5.50 3.41 4.96
CA LEU A 39 5.20 3.82 3.58
C LEU A 39 5.13 2.61 2.63
N GLN A 40 6.06 1.65 2.78
CA GLN A 40 6.05 0.41 1.99
C GLN A 40 4.80 -0.43 2.26
N THR A 41 4.35 -0.51 3.51
CA THR A 41 3.12 -1.24 3.84
C THR A 41 1.89 -0.55 3.24
N LEU A 42 1.80 0.78 3.30
CA LEU A 42 0.71 1.56 2.69
C LEU A 42 0.65 1.42 1.15
N GLU A 43 1.80 1.43 0.47
CA GLU A 43 1.87 1.16 -0.97
C GLU A 43 1.47 -0.27 -1.31
N GLY A 44 1.85 -1.24 -0.46
CA GLY A 44 1.47 -2.64 -0.61
C GLY A 44 -0.03 -2.89 -0.44
N THR A 45 -0.65 -2.36 0.61
CA THR A 45 -2.09 -2.52 0.87
C THR A 45 -2.93 -1.84 -0.19
N SER A 46 -2.62 -0.59 -0.56
CA SER A 46 -3.41 0.13 -1.57
C SER A 46 -3.43 -0.59 -2.92
N ARG A 47 -2.29 -1.16 -3.35
CA ARG A 47 -2.22 -1.92 -4.59
C ARG A 47 -2.96 -3.26 -4.49
N GLN A 48 -2.84 -3.95 -3.36
CA GLN A 48 -3.50 -5.23 -3.13
C GLN A 48 -5.02 -5.06 -3.03
N GLU A 49 -5.50 -4.06 -2.29
CA GLU A 49 -6.91 -3.71 -2.17
C GLU A 49 -7.51 -3.31 -3.53
N ALA A 50 -6.80 -2.50 -4.32
CA ALA A 50 -7.23 -2.14 -5.67
C ALA A 50 -7.31 -3.36 -6.61
N MET A 51 -6.40 -4.32 -6.47
CA MET A 51 -6.44 -5.57 -7.24
C MET A 51 -7.62 -6.45 -6.85
N VAL A 52 -7.89 -6.58 -5.54
CA VAL A 52 -9.03 -7.34 -5.01
C VAL A 52 -10.35 -6.71 -5.47
N GLN A 53 -10.49 -5.38 -5.43
CA GLN A 53 -11.68 -4.69 -5.94
C GLN A 53 -11.91 -4.98 -7.43
N ARG A 54 -10.86 -4.91 -8.26
CA ARG A 54 -10.96 -5.26 -9.69
C ARG A 54 -11.34 -6.71 -9.94
N MET A 55 -10.83 -7.64 -9.13
CA MET A 55 -11.20 -9.05 -9.22
C MET A 55 -12.68 -9.25 -8.86
N ASN A 56 -13.18 -8.60 -7.81
CA ASN A 56 -14.59 -8.68 -7.42
C ASN A 56 -15.51 -8.09 -8.50
N GLU A 57 -15.12 -6.96 -9.11
CA GLU A 57 -15.86 -6.38 -10.24
C GLU A 57 -15.88 -7.33 -11.45
N LEU A 58 -14.75 -7.98 -11.73
CA LEU A 58 -14.64 -8.96 -12.81
C LEU A 58 -15.56 -10.17 -12.56
N GLU A 59 -15.54 -10.71 -11.34
CA GLU A 59 -16.38 -11.83 -10.92
C GLU A 59 -17.86 -11.48 -11.02
N SER A 60 -18.26 -10.29 -10.56
CA SER A 60 -19.64 -9.81 -10.69
C SER A 60 -20.08 -9.70 -12.15
N ARG A 61 -19.20 -9.22 -13.04
CA ARG A 61 -19.49 -9.15 -14.48
C ARG A 61 -19.61 -10.52 -15.12
N ILE A 62 -18.80 -11.49 -14.69
CA ILE A 62 -18.87 -12.88 -15.17
C ILE A 62 -20.22 -13.47 -14.75
N GLN A 63 -20.60 -13.36 -13.48
CA GLN A 63 -21.88 -13.85 -12.97
C GLN A 63 -23.08 -13.22 -13.71
N GLN A 64 -23.02 -11.92 -14.01
CA GLN A 64 -24.07 -11.26 -14.80
C GLN A 64 -24.15 -11.79 -16.24
N LEU A 65 -23.01 -12.11 -16.86
CA LEU A 65 -22.98 -12.68 -18.21
C LEU A 65 -23.48 -14.12 -18.22
N GLU A 66 -23.09 -14.94 -17.24
CA GLU A 66 -23.58 -16.30 -17.06
C GLU A 66 -25.09 -16.31 -16.87
N HIS A 67 -25.61 -15.49 -15.97
CA HIS A 67 -27.05 -15.40 -15.73
C HIS A 67 -27.81 -14.95 -16.99
N ARG A 68 -27.28 -13.97 -17.74
CA ARG A 68 -27.87 -13.57 -19.02
C ARG A 68 -27.88 -14.71 -20.04
N TYR A 69 -26.81 -15.49 -20.12
CA TYR A 69 -26.73 -16.63 -21.02
C TYR A 69 -27.75 -17.72 -20.66
N GLU A 70 -27.88 -18.06 -19.38
CA GLU A 70 -28.89 -19.00 -18.87
C GLU A 70 -30.31 -18.55 -19.22
N THR A 71 -30.65 -17.28 -18.97
CA THR A 71 -31.98 -16.74 -19.30
C THR A 71 -32.28 -16.70 -20.80
N CYS A 72 -31.25 -16.62 -21.65
CA CYS A 72 -31.42 -16.71 -23.10
C CYS A 72 -31.60 -18.15 -23.60
N GLN A 73 -31.10 -19.16 -22.89
CA GLN A 73 -31.29 -20.57 -23.25
C GLN A 73 -32.64 -21.16 -22.83
N GLU A 74 -33.28 -20.62 -21.80
CA GLU A 74 -34.61 -21.08 -21.36
C GLU A 74 -35.78 -20.60 -22.26
N THR A 75 -35.50 -19.80 -23.28
CA THR A 75 -36.51 -19.21 -24.18
C THR A 75 -36.49 -19.76 -25.62
N GLU A 76 -35.76 -20.85 -25.88
CA GLU A 76 -35.81 -21.64 -27.13
C GLU A 76 -36.58 -22.95 -26.93
#